data_AF-A0A3B4WXE6-F1
#
_entry.id   AF-A0A3B4WXE6-F1
#
_cell.length_a   1.000
_cell.length_b   1.000
_cell.length_c   1.000
_cell.angle_alpha   90.00
_cell.angle_beta   90.00
_cell.angle_gamma   90.00
#
_symmetry.space_group_name_H-M   'P 1'
#
loop_
_entity.id
_entity.type
_entity.pdbx_description
1 polymer ?
#
loop_
_entity_poly.entity_id
_entity_poly.type
_entity_poly.pdbx_seq_one_letter_code
_entity_poly.pdbx_strand_id
1 'polypeptide(L)'
;MWSLGVIMYILLCGFPPFYSNTGQAISPGMKRRIRMGQYEFPNPEWAEVSQEAKDLIHQLLKTDPNERMTITQFMNHPWINQSMVVPSTPLHTTRVLTEDREMWEDLKEELTSALATMRVDYDQVKIKDLDTSSNPLLNKRRKKAAAGAKSGSTVCQSQ
;
A
#
# COMPACT_ATOMS: atom_id res chain seq x y z
N MET A 1 10.78 4.96 5.47
CA MET A 1 10.36 6.11 4.63
C MET A 1 8.85 6.14 4.45
N TRP A 2 8.22 5.17 3.77
CA TRP A 2 6.76 5.18 3.59
C TRP A 2 5.97 5.26 4.92
N SER A 3 6.35 4.43 5.91
CA SER A 3 5.75 4.49 7.25
C SER A 3 5.90 5.86 7.93
N LEU A 4 7.02 6.55 7.70
CA LEU A 4 7.22 7.90 8.24
C LEU A 4 6.25 8.89 7.59
N GLY A 5 6.03 8.80 6.28
CA GLY A 5 5.05 9.63 5.58
C GLY A 5 3.63 9.42 6.10
N VAL A 6 3.22 8.17 6.35
CA VAL A 6 1.88 7.87 6.89
C VAL A 6 1.73 8.39 8.31
N ILE A 7 2.72 8.15 9.19
CA ILE A 7 2.69 8.64 10.57
C ILE A 7 2.68 10.17 10.60
N MET A 8 3.52 10.82 9.78
CA MET A 8 3.58 12.28 9.70
C MET A 8 2.24 12.88 9.23
N TYR A 9 1.59 12.26 8.25
CA TYR A 9 0.25 12.67 7.81
C TYR A 9 -0.76 12.59 8.97
N ILE A 10 -0.80 11.46 9.68
CA ILE A 10 -1.71 11.26 10.82
C ILE A 10 -1.41 12.26 11.95
N LEU A 11 -0.15 12.57 12.23
CA LEU A 11 0.23 13.53 13.29
C LEU A 11 -0.27 14.95 12.99
N LEU A 12 -0.39 15.33 11.72
CA LEU A 12 -0.80 16.68 11.31
C LEU A 12 -2.32 16.87 11.25
N CYS A 13 -3.09 15.82 10.93
CA CYS A 13 -4.55 15.96 10.76
C CYS A 13 -5.40 14.97 11.56
N GLY A 14 -4.84 13.88 12.09
CA GLY A 14 -5.53 12.89 12.92
C GLY A 14 -6.20 11.73 12.18
N PHE A 15 -6.05 11.61 10.86
CA PHE A 15 -6.61 10.52 10.05
C PHE A 15 -5.58 10.06 8.99
N PRO A 16 -5.67 8.86 8.41
CA PRO A 16 -4.68 8.38 7.42
C PRO A 16 -4.83 9.08 6.06
N PRO A 17 -3.77 9.05 5.23
CA PRO A 17 -3.81 9.63 3.88
C PRO A 17 -4.71 8.86 2.91
N PHE A 18 -4.82 7.55 3.09
CA PHE A 18 -5.67 6.71 2.28
C PHE A 18 -6.88 6.36 3.14
N TYR A 19 -8.01 7.03 2.93
CA TYR A 19 -9.32 6.66 3.49
C TYR A 19 -10.28 6.28 2.36
N SER A 20 -11.23 5.39 2.65
CA SER A 20 -12.31 5.03 1.73
C SER A 20 -13.57 5.83 2.06
N ASN A 21 -14.10 6.60 1.12
CA ASN A 21 -15.36 7.37 1.30
C ASN A 21 -16.59 6.48 1.56
N THR A 22 -16.46 5.15 1.42
CA THR A 22 -17.59 4.20 1.51
C THR A 22 -17.78 3.62 2.92
N GLY A 23 -17.04 4.09 3.95
CA GLY A 23 -17.20 3.63 5.33
C GLY A 23 -16.83 2.16 5.59
N GLN A 24 -16.23 1.49 4.60
CA GLN A 24 -15.70 0.14 4.75
C GLN A 24 -14.17 0.21 4.86
N ALA A 25 -13.65 -0.24 6.00
CA ALA A 25 -12.22 -0.36 6.31
C ALA A 25 -11.45 -1.22 5.30
N ILE A 26 -12.16 -2.08 4.53
CA ILE A 26 -11.55 -2.93 3.50
C ILE A 26 -12.29 -2.75 2.18
N SER A 27 -12.28 -1.53 1.63
CA SER A 27 -12.69 -1.38 0.23
C SER A 27 -11.52 -1.74 -0.71
N PRO A 28 -11.75 -2.47 -1.82
CA PRO A 28 -10.77 -2.61 -2.90
C PRO A 28 -10.19 -1.27 -3.38
N GLY A 29 -10.92 -0.17 -3.13
CA GLY A 29 -10.49 1.20 -3.38
C GLY A 29 -9.26 1.61 -2.59
N MET A 30 -9.07 1.15 -1.35
CA MET A 30 -7.93 1.55 -0.52
C MET A 30 -6.60 1.09 -1.10
N LYS A 31 -6.48 -0.21 -1.38
CA LYS A 31 -5.26 -0.79 -1.99
C LYS A 31 -4.98 -0.17 -3.35
N ARG A 32 -6.02 0.13 -4.11
CA ARG A 32 -5.90 0.83 -5.40
C ARG A 32 -5.34 2.24 -5.21
N ARG A 33 -5.85 3.02 -4.24
CA ARG A 33 -5.37 4.37 -3.93
C ARG A 33 -3.91 4.35 -3.48
N ILE A 34 -3.51 3.42 -2.61
CA ILE A 34 -2.12 3.24 -2.19
C ILE A 34 -1.22 2.96 -3.41
N ARG A 35 -1.62 2.03 -4.29
CA ARG A 35 -0.85 1.70 -5.50
C ARG A 35 -0.79 2.85 -6.50
N MET A 36 -1.84 3.68 -6.56
CA MET A 36 -1.90 4.86 -7.42
C MET A 36 -1.29 6.10 -6.78
N GLY A 37 -0.90 6.04 -5.49
CA GLY A 37 -0.40 7.20 -4.75
C GLY A 37 -1.45 8.31 -4.59
N GLN A 38 -2.74 7.97 -4.63
CA GLN A 38 -3.84 8.92 -4.60
C GLN A 38 -4.27 9.20 -3.17
N TYR A 39 -3.89 10.38 -2.67
CA TYR A 39 -4.37 10.95 -1.42
C TYR A 39 -4.43 12.47 -1.57
N GLU A 40 -5.18 13.12 -0.69
CA GLU A 40 -5.45 14.56 -0.73
C GLU A 40 -5.18 15.16 0.66
N PHE A 41 -5.13 16.49 0.73
CA PHE A 41 -4.99 17.24 1.98
C PHE A 41 -6.28 18.05 2.21
N PRO A 42 -7.33 17.44 2.79
CA PRO A 42 -8.65 18.07 2.85
C PRO A 42 -8.69 19.22 3.86
N ASN A 43 -9.57 20.19 3.59
CA ASN A 43 -9.91 21.25 4.54
C ASN A 43 -11.02 20.77 5.48
N PRO A 44 -11.07 21.27 6.74
CA PRO A 44 -10.26 22.36 7.31
C PRO A 44 -8.90 21.93 7.88
N GLU A 45 -8.63 20.65 8.09
CA GLU A 45 -7.50 20.18 8.89
C GLU A 45 -6.14 20.52 8.28
N TRP A 46 -6.06 20.63 6.95
CA TRP A 46 -4.85 20.99 6.22
C TRP A 46 -4.77 22.46 5.80
N ALA A 47 -5.73 23.30 6.19
CA ALA A 47 -5.76 24.71 5.80
C ALA A 47 -4.57 25.50 6.38
N GLU A 48 -4.25 25.25 7.65
CA GLU A 48 -3.18 25.93 8.39
C GLU A 48 -1.82 25.23 8.26
N VAL A 49 -1.77 24.05 7.63
CA VAL A 49 -0.54 23.27 7.47
C VAL A 49 0.27 23.83 6.30
N SER A 50 1.54 24.17 6.57
CA SER A 50 2.48 24.70 5.58
C SER A 50 2.61 23.80 4.34
N GLN A 51 2.82 24.43 3.17
CA GLN A 51 3.05 23.70 1.92
C GLN A 51 4.32 22.84 2.00
N GLU A 52 5.34 23.30 2.72
CA GLU A 52 6.58 22.56 2.92
C GLU A 52 6.35 21.19 3.60
N ALA A 53 5.45 21.13 4.59
CA ALA A 53 5.09 19.86 5.23
C ALA A 53 4.36 18.92 4.27
N LYS A 54 3.46 19.47 3.42
CA LYS A 54 2.73 18.71 2.40
C LYS A 54 3.68 18.13 1.35
N ASP A 55 4.64 18.93 0.89
CA ASP A 55 5.65 18.51 -0.08
C ASP A 55 6.57 17.42 0.49
N LEU A 56 6.92 17.52 1.78
CA LEU A 56 7.69 16.48 2.47
C LEU A 56 6.92 15.14 2.48
N ILE A 57 5.63 15.16 2.79
CA ILE A 57 4.78 13.97 2.75
C ILE A 57 4.69 13.38 1.34
N HIS A 58 4.56 14.22 0.31
CA HIS A 58 4.61 13.78 -1.10
C HIS A 58 5.88 13.01 -1.44
N GLN A 59 7.03 13.47 -0.98
CA GLN A 59 8.29 12.79 -1.25
C GLN A 59 8.44 11.47 -0.46
N LEU A 60 7.80 11.35 0.71
CA LEU A 60 7.80 10.14 1.54
C LEU A 60 6.84 9.06 1.04
N LEU A 61 5.69 9.47 0.49
CA LEU A 61 4.61 8.58 0.05
C LEU A 61 4.64 8.23 -1.45
N LYS A 62 5.75 8.51 -2.14
CA LYS A 62 5.95 8.05 -3.52
C LYS A 62 5.79 6.53 -3.65
N THR A 63 5.03 6.13 -4.67
CA THR A 63 4.71 4.74 -5.00
C THR A 63 5.94 3.97 -5.45
N ASP A 64 6.75 4.56 -6.33
CA ASP A 64 8.05 4.02 -6.72
C ASP A 64 9.06 4.10 -5.56
N PRO A 65 9.58 2.96 -5.06
CA PRO A 65 10.60 2.96 -4.01
C PRO A 65 11.91 3.67 -4.41
N ASN A 66 12.27 3.70 -5.70
CA ASN A 66 13.52 4.30 -6.17
C ASN A 66 13.46 5.83 -6.20
N GLU A 67 12.28 6.38 -6.44
CA GLU A 67 12.06 7.83 -6.39
C GLU A 67 11.78 8.34 -4.97
N ARG A 68 11.53 7.44 -4.02
CA ARG A 68 11.16 7.79 -2.66
C ARG A 68 12.31 8.45 -1.94
N MET A 69 12.01 9.50 -1.18
CA MET A 69 13.00 10.20 -0.36
C MET A 69 13.76 9.24 0.55
N THR A 70 15.08 9.40 0.59
CA THR A 70 15.99 8.67 1.49
C THR A 70 15.99 9.29 2.88
N ILE A 71 16.40 8.51 3.89
CA ILE A 71 16.41 9.01 5.27
C ILE A 71 17.36 10.20 5.46
N THR A 72 18.48 10.24 4.74
CA THR A 72 19.44 11.36 4.80
C THR A 72 18.83 12.64 4.22
N GLN A 73 18.09 12.55 3.11
CA GLN A 73 17.35 13.70 2.57
C GLN A 73 16.27 14.18 3.54
N PHE A 74 15.55 13.27 4.19
CA PHE A 74 14.53 13.60 5.18
C PHE A 74 15.09 14.36 6.38
N MET A 75 16.19 13.87 6.97
CA MET A 75 16.82 14.51 8.13
C MET A 75 17.40 15.90 7.80
N ASN A 76 17.81 16.11 6.56
CA ASN A 76 18.33 17.40 6.09
C ASN A 76 17.24 18.35 5.59
N HIS A 77 15.98 17.91 5.51
CA HIS A 77 14.87 18.73 5.03
C HIS A 77 14.65 19.92 5.98
N PRO A 78 14.46 21.16 5.50
CA PRO A 78 14.38 22.33 6.38
C PRO A 78 13.25 22.22 7.42
N TRP A 79 12.09 21.70 7.01
CA TRP A 79 10.99 21.38 7.93
C TRP A 79 11.37 20.50 9.14
N ILE A 80 12.33 19.58 8.97
CA ILE A 80 12.83 18.69 10.05
C ILE A 80 14.03 19.33 10.74
N ASN A 81 14.98 19.84 9.99
CA ASN A 81 16.24 20.37 10.51
C ASN A 81 16.06 21.68 11.30
N GLN A 82 15.01 22.45 11.00
CA GLN A 82 14.67 23.71 11.67
C GLN A 82 13.52 23.53 12.68
N SER A 83 13.18 22.29 13.06
CA SER A 83 12.02 21.99 13.92
C SER A 83 12.15 22.49 15.37
N MET A 84 13.26 23.14 15.72
CA MET A 84 13.43 23.77 17.04
C MET A 84 12.55 25.01 17.22
N VAL A 85 11.99 25.54 16.13
CA VAL A 85 10.99 26.61 16.17
C VAL A 85 9.61 25.97 16.04
N VAL A 86 8.87 25.90 17.15
CA VAL A 86 7.50 25.36 17.16
C VAL A 86 6.58 26.39 16.48
N PRO A 87 5.95 26.07 15.33
CA PRO A 87 4.96 26.96 14.74
C PRO A 87 3.72 27.02 15.65
N SER A 88 3.15 28.21 15.86
CA SER A 88 1.94 28.38 16.67
C SER A 88 0.66 27.84 16.02
N THR A 89 0.75 27.15 14.88
CA THR A 89 -0.38 26.64 14.12
C THR A 89 -1.07 25.52 14.91
N PRO A 90 -2.32 25.71 15.36
CA PRO A 90 -3.05 24.66 16.07
C PRO A 90 -3.36 23.50 15.11
N LEU A 91 -3.19 22.27 15.59
CA LEU A 91 -3.54 21.05 14.84
C LEU A 91 -4.85 20.46 15.37
N HIS A 92 -5.64 19.88 14.47
CA HIS A 92 -6.90 19.23 14.80
C HIS A 92 -6.73 17.78 15.32
N THR A 93 -5.52 17.24 15.21
CA THR A 93 -5.16 15.84 15.47
C THR A 93 -5.75 15.28 16.76
N THR A 94 -5.59 15.99 17.88
CA THR A 94 -6.09 15.51 19.18
C THR A 94 -7.61 15.33 19.18
N ARG A 95 -8.35 16.27 18.60
CA ARG A 95 -9.80 16.22 18.53
C ARG A 95 -10.26 15.04 17.68
N VAL A 96 -9.70 14.91 16.47
CA VAL A 96 -10.05 13.84 15.52
C VAL A 96 -9.78 12.45 16.11
N LEU A 97 -8.61 12.26 16.74
CA LEU A 97 -8.24 10.97 17.35
C LEU A 97 -9.09 10.62 18.58
N THR A 98 -9.65 11.61 19.28
CA THR A 98 -10.51 11.36 20.46
C THR A 98 -11.97 11.11 20.11
N GLU A 99 -12.47 11.72 19.04
CA GLU A 99 -13.87 11.61 18.63
C GLU A 99 -14.18 10.19 18.10
N ASP A 100 -13.25 9.57 17.36
CA ASP A 100 -13.48 8.30 16.67
C ASP A 100 -12.52 7.18 17.09
N ARG A 101 -12.63 6.73 18.35
CA ARG A 101 -11.76 5.66 18.90
C ARG A 101 -11.89 4.31 18.20
N GLU A 102 -13.10 3.92 17.79
CA GLU A 102 -13.31 2.66 17.05
C GLU A 102 -12.62 2.69 15.69
N MET A 103 -12.73 3.84 15.00
CA MET A 103 -12.06 4.08 13.73
C MET A 103 -10.53 3.97 13.85
N TRP A 104 -9.95 4.34 14.99
CA TRP A 104 -8.51 4.24 15.22
C TRP A 104 -7.99 2.79 15.28
N GLU A 105 -8.78 1.83 15.78
CA GLU A 105 -8.36 0.43 15.78
C GLU A 105 -8.38 -0.15 14.36
N ASP A 106 -9.43 0.13 13.58
CA ASP A 106 -9.52 -0.25 12.17
C ASP A 106 -8.31 0.31 11.38
N LEU A 107 -7.94 1.56 11.66
CA LEU A 107 -6.76 2.19 11.07
C LEU A 107 -5.44 1.48 11.35
N LYS A 108 -5.26 0.96 12.57
CA LYS A 108 -4.04 0.21 12.91
C LYS A 108 -3.96 -1.10 12.14
N GLU A 109 -5.09 -1.80 12.02
CA GLU A 109 -5.16 -3.05 11.25
C GLU A 109 -4.85 -2.79 9.77
N GLU A 110 -5.40 -1.72 9.20
CA GLU A 110 -5.14 -1.31 7.83
C GLU A 110 -3.68 -0.94 7.60
N LEU A 111 -3.09 -0.14 8.49
CA LEU A 111 -1.67 0.22 8.40
C LEU A 111 -0.79 -1.04 8.42
N THR A 112 -1.12 -2.00 9.29
CA THR A 112 -0.40 -3.28 9.38
C THR A 112 -0.53 -4.09 8.09
N SER A 113 -1.74 -4.18 7.54
CA SER A 113 -2.03 -4.86 6.27
C SER A 113 -1.31 -4.21 5.09
N ALA A 114 -1.30 -2.88 5.00
CA ALA A 114 -0.58 -2.14 3.97
C ALA A 114 0.92 -2.44 4.05
N LEU A 115 1.51 -2.39 5.25
CA LEU A 115 2.92 -2.70 5.46
C LEU A 115 3.27 -4.14 5.07
N ALA A 116 2.39 -5.11 5.33
CA ALA A 116 2.58 -6.48 4.87
C ALA A 116 2.66 -6.56 3.34
N THR A 117 1.78 -5.85 2.62
CA THR A 117 1.79 -5.90 1.14
C THR A 117 2.92 -5.12 0.48
N MET A 118 3.50 -4.12 1.16
CA MET A 118 4.59 -3.31 0.61
C MET A 118 5.98 -3.88 0.94
N ARG A 119 6.07 -4.84 1.87
CA ARG A 119 7.32 -5.52 2.20
C ARG A 119 7.53 -6.69 1.25
N VAL A 120 8.79 -6.90 0.85
CA VAL A 120 9.19 -8.12 0.17
C VAL A 120 9.29 -9.20 1.23
N ASP A 121 8.40 -10.20 1.17
CA ASP A 121 8.49 -11.39 2.02
C ASP A 121 9.58 -12.31 1.48
N TYR A 122 10.73 -12.33 2.15
CA TYR A 122 11.86 -13.18 1.76
C TYR A 122 11.61 -14.69 1.96
N ASP A 123 10.61 -15.04 2.78
CA ASP A 123 10.20 -16.42 3.05
C ASP A 123 9.14 -16.95 2.07
N GLN A 124 8.85 -16.22 0.97
CA GLN A 124 7.93 -16.72 -0.04
C GLN A 124 8.50 -17.95 -0.76
N VAL A 125 7.69 -19.01 -0.78
CA VAL A 125 7.97 -20.22 -1.55
C VAL A 125 8.10 -19.84 -3.02
N LYS A 126 9.31 -20.01 -3.58
CA LYS A 126 9.53 -19.82 -5.01
C LYS A 126 8.70 -20.84 -5.79
N ILE A 127 7.83 -20.36 -6.66
CA ILE A 127 7.01 -21.22 -7.52
C ILE A 127 7.98 -21.98 -8.43
N LYS A 128 7.91 -23.31 -8.38
CA LYS A 128 8.68 -24.20 -9.27
C LYS A 128 8.22 -23.99 -10.71
N ASP A 129 9.15 -24.13 -11.66
CA ASP A 129 8.83 -24.11 -13.08
C ASP A 129 7.74 -25.12 -13.41
N LEU A 130 6.92 -24.81 -14.42
CA LEU A 130 5.74 -25.60 -14.75
C LEU A 130 6.07 -27.08 -14.97
N ASP A 131 7.22 -27.38 -15.56
CA ASP A 131 7.68 -28.73 -15.86
C ASP A 131 8.00 -29.54 -14.61
N THR A 132 8.63 -28.91 -13.61
CA THR A 132 9.03 -29.55 -12.34
C THR A 132 7.93 -29.49 -11.28
N SER A 133 6.93 -28.63 -11.48
CA SER A 133 5.77 -28.51 -10.60
C SER A 133 4.82 -29.70 -10.77
N SER A 134 4.33 -30.24 -9.64
CA SER A 134 3.29 -31.28 -9.62
C SER A 134 2.19 -30.85 -8.67
N ASN A 135 0.96 -30.77 -9.17
CA ASN A 135 -0.22 -30.57 -8.35
C ASN A 135 -1.42 -31.33 -8.95
N PRO A 136 -2.46 -31.63 -8.15
CA PRO A 136 -3.60 -32.43 -8.60
C PRO A 136 -4.31 -31.86 -9.85
N LEU A 137 -4.38 -30.54 -9.99
CA LEU A 137 -5.02 -29.88 -11.12
C LEU A 137 -4.19 -29.98 -12.40
N LEU A 138 -2.88 -29.73 -12.32
CA LEU A 138 -1.93 -29.89 -13.42
C LEU A 138 -1.89 -31.33 -13.90
N ASN A 139 -1.89 -32.30 -12.99
CA ASN A 139 -1.88 -33.72 -13.33
C ASN A 139 -3.19 -34.13 -14.05
N LYS A 140 -4.35 -33.64 -13.61
CA LYS A 140 -5.62 -33.85 -14.31
C LYS A 140 -5.60 -33.24 -15.72
N ARG A 141 -5.07 -32.02 -15.87
CA ARG A 141 -4.95 -31.36 -17.18
C ARG A 141 -3.97 -32.07 -18.12
N ARG A 142 -2.81 -32.49 -17.63
CA ARG A 142 -1.83 -33.30 -18.39
C ARG A 142 -2.44 -34.62 -18.87
N LYS A 143 -3.18 -35.32 -18.01
CA LYS A 143 -3.90 -36.55 -18.39
C LYS A 143 -4.96 -36.31 -19.45
N LYS A 144 -5.75 -35.23 -19.33
CA LYS A 144 -6.78 -34.86 -20.33
C LYS A 144 -6.14 -34.49 -21.68
N ALA A 145 -5.05 -33.73 -21.66
CA ALA A 145 -4.30 -33.38 -22.88
C ALA A 145 -3.70 -34.64 -23.54
N ALA A 146 -3.13 -35.56 -22.76
CA ALA A 146 -2.61 -36.83 -23.28
C ALA A 146 -3.72 -37.74 -23.84
N ALA A 147 -4.92 -37.73 -23.25
CA ALA A 147 -6.06 -38.49 -23.76
C ALA A 147 -6.60 -37.92 -25.09
N GLY A 148 -6.66 -36.58 -25.23
CA GLY A 148 -7.03 -35.92 -26.48
C GLY A 148 -6.00 -36.10 -27.59
N ALA A 149 -4.70 -36.12 -27.26
CA ALA A 149 -3.65 -36.42 -28.22
C ALA A 149 -3.72 -37.87 -28.74
N LYS A 150 -4.11 -38.82 -27.89
CA LYS A 150 -4.31 -40.23 -28.29
C LYS A 150 -5.55 -40.46 -29.16
N SER A 151 -6.61 -39.65 -29.03
CA SER A 151 -7.80 -39.80 -29.88
C SER A 151 -7.65 -39.17 -31.27
N GLY A 152 -6.72 -38.23 -31.45
CA GLY A 152 -6.45 -37.57 -32.75
C GLY A 152 -5.56 -38.36 -33.70
N SER A 153 -4.82 -39.37 -33.23
CA SER A 153 -3.91 -40.19 -34.07
C SER A 153 -4.57 -41.41 -34.73
N THR A 154 -5.80 -41.78 -34.36
CA THR A 154 -6.44 -43.03 -34.86
C THR A 154 -7.29 -42.83 -36.12
N VAL A 155 -7.43 -41.61 -36.66
CA VAL A 155 -8.36 -41.31 -37.78
C VAL A 155 -7.68 -41.23 -39.17
N CYS A 156 -6.42 -41.67 -39.31
CA CYS A 156 -5.72 -41.56 -40.61
C CYS A 156 -4.94 -42.82 -41.03
N GLN A 157 -5.55 -44.01 -40.93
CA GLN A 157 -5.11 -45.19 -41.69
C GLN A 157 -6.31 -46.10 -42.01
N SER A 158 -6.97 -45.83 -43.14
CA SER A 158 -7.71 -46.84 -43.90
C SER A 158 -7.91 -46.32 -45.33
N GLN A 159 -6.92 -46.53 -46.17
CA GLN A 159 -7.12 -46.78 -47.61
C GLN A 159 -7.21 -48.29 -47.79
#